data_AF-F3KDH3-F1
#
_entry.id   AF-F3KDH3-F1
#
_cell.length_a   1.000
_cell.length_b   1.000
_cell.length_c   1.000
_cell.angle_alpha   90.00
_cell.angle_beta   90.00
_cell.angle_gamma   90.00
#
_symmetry.space_group_name_H-M   'P 1'
#
loop_
_entity.id
_entity.type
_entity.pdbx_description
1 polymer ?
#
loop_
_entity_poly.entity_id
_entity_poly.type
_entity_poly.pdbx_seq_one_letter_code
_entity_poly.pdbx_strand_id
1 'polypeptide(L)'
;MSKANLIFDVMQQELQRKKVRLSRNYAQGLAALLHIDPHGKQLISLVGQGDERSNEEALFHWVYQRLEQSVGQEPLTKSSAEAFRQALVCELMDFQA
;
A
#
# COMPACT_ATOMS: atom_id res chain seq x y z
N MET A 1 9.64 -5.18 -33.12
CA MET A 1 9.06 -4.34 -32.06
C MET A 1 9.47 -2.90 -32.31
N SER A 2 8.54 -1.93 -32.25
CA SER A 2 8.86 -0.51 -32.42
C SER A 2 9.62 0.02 -31.19
N LYS A 3 10.52 0.99 -31.39
CA LYS A 3 11.23 1.71 -30.31
C LYS A 3 10.25 2.36 -29.32
N ALA A 4 9.07 2.75 -29.77
CA ALA A 4 8.00 3.30 -28.92
C ALA A 4 7.46 2.28 -27.92
N ASN A 5 7.32 1.01 -28.33
CA ASN A 5 6.84 -0.06 -27.44
C ASN A 5 7.87 -0.33 -26.33
N LEU A 6 9.16 -0.35 -26.68
CA LEU A 6 10.22 -0.54 -25.70
C LEU A 6 10.27 0.58 -24.64
N ILE A 7 10.10 1.84 -25.06
CA ILE A 7 10.05 2.98 -24.13
C ILE A 7 8.84 2.86 -23.20
N PHE A 8 7.67 2.53 -23.75
CA PHE A 8 6.46 2.32 -22.97
C PHE A 8 6.64 1.20 -21.93
N ASP A 9 7.18 0.06 -22.33
CA ASP A 9 7.42 -1.08 -21.44
C ASP A 9 8.37 -0.73 -20.29
N VAL A 10 9.47 -0.01 -20.59
CA VAL A 10 10.42 0.46 -19.58
C VAL A 10 9.74 1.43 -18.60
N MET A 11 8.95 2.38 -19.09
CA MET A 11 8.22 3.33 -18.25
C MET A 11 7.21 2.63 -17.33
N GLN A 12 6.48 1.63 -17.83
CA GLN A 12 5.56 0.83 -17.01
C GLN A 12 6.30 0.05 -15.93
N GLN A 13 7.46 -0.55 -16.26
CA GLN A 13 8.29 -1.24 -15.28
C GLN A 13 8.82 -0.31 -14.19
N GLU A 14 9.26 0.90 -14.54
CA GLU A 14 9.73 1.87 -13.55
C GLU A 14 8.60 2.35 -12.64
N LEU A 15 7.43 2.63 -13.21
CA LEU A 15 6.25 3.00 -12.44
C LEU A 15 5.88 1.89 -11.45
N GLN A 16 5.90 0.63 -11.91
CA GLN A 16 5.63 -0.53 -11.08
C GLN A 16 6.63 -0.65 -9.93
N ARG A 17 7.93 -0.50 -10.20
CA ARG A 17 8.98 -0.51 -9.17
C ARG A 17 8.78 0.61 -8.13
N LYS A 18 8.42 1.81 -8.59
CA LYS A 18 8.12 2.94 -7.70
C LYS A 18 6.91 2.63 -6.80
N LYS A 19 5.83 2.08 -7.35
CA LYS A 19 4.64 1.67 -6.57
C LYS A 19 4.99 0.65 -5.50
N VAL A 20 5.72 -0.40 -5.84
CA VAL A 20 6.14 -1.44 -4.88
C VAL A 20 6.96 -0.82 -3.74
N ARG A 21 7.93 0.04 -4.06
CA ARG A 21 8.76 0.71 -3.05
C ARG A 21 7.93 1.62 -2.14
N LEU A 22 7.04 2.43 -2.71
CA LEU A 22 6.16 3.32 -1.95
C LEU A 22 5.23 2.53 -1.03
N SER A 23 4.64 1.45 -1.52
CA SER A 23 3.75 0.59 -0.74
C SER A 23 4.45 0.03 0.50
N ARG A 24 5.70 -0.44 0.34
CA ARG A 24 6.50 -0.92 1.48
C ARG A 24 6.81 0.18 2.48
N ASN A 25 7.24 1.35 2.01
CA ASN A 25 7.55 2.48 2.90
C ASN A 25 6.31 2.91 3.70
N TYR A 26 5.13 2.93 3.07
CA TYR A 26 3.88 3.24 3.75
C TYR A 26 3.47 2.16 4.73
N ALA A 27 3.54 0.88 4.35
CA ALA A 27 3.23 -0.22 5.26
C ALA A 27 4.08 -0.17 6.54
N GLN A 28 5.40 0.06 6.40
CA GLN A 28 6.32 0.23 7.52
C GLN A 28 6.00 1.48 8.36
N GLY A 29 5.73 2.60 7.70
CA GLY A 29 5.35 3.85 8.37
C GLY A 29 4.05 3.72 9.16
N LEU A 30 3.05 3.05 8.60
CA LEU A 30 1.76 2.79 9.25
C LEU A 30 1.91 1.86 10.44
N ALA A 31 2.67 0.76 10.29
CA ALA A 31 2.94 -0.15 11.39
C ALA A 31 3.64 0.56 12.55
N ALA A 32 4.67 1.37 12.25
CA ALA A 32 5.39 2.14 13.27
C ALA A 32 4.50 3.18 13.96
N LEU A 33 3.69 3.92 13.18
CA LEU A 33 2.84 5.00 13.70
C LEU A 33 1.70 4.49 14.58
N LEU A 34 1.15 3.32 14.24
CA LEU A 34 0.05 2.70 14.98
C LEU A 34 0.53 1.72 16.06
N HIS A 35 1.84 1.64 16.30
CA HIS A 35 2.45 0.71 17.25
C HIS A 35 2.07 -0.76 17.01
N ILE A 36 1.96 -1.15 15.74
CA ILE A 36 1.60 -2.50 15.32
C ILE A 36 2.89 -3.30 15.13
N ASP A 37 2.97 -4.46 15.76
CA ASP A 37 4.07 -5.41 15.52
C ASP A 37 4.06 -5.84 14.03
N PRO A 38 5.09 -5.53 13.23
CA PRO A 38 5.14 -5.90 11.82
C PRO A 38 5.18 -7.41 11.59
N HIS A 39 5.62 -8.20 12.58
CA HIS A 39 5.71 -9.66 12.51
C HIS A 39 4.47 -10.37 13.08
N GLY A 40 3.56 -9.61 13.68
CA GLY A 40 2.28 -10.12 14.16
C GLY A 40 1.34 -10.52 13.02
N LYS A 41 0.12 -10.96 13.39
CA LYS A 41 -0.91 -11.46 12.45
C LYS A 41 -2.30 -10.84 12.64
N GLN A 42 -2.45 -9.94 13.60
CA GLN A 42 -3.72 -9.34 13.99
C GLN A 42 -4.38 -8.50 12.91
N LEU A 43 -3.61 -7.95 11.97
CA LEU A 43 -4.15 -7.17 10.86
C LEU A 43 -4.55 -8.00 9.66
N ILE A 44 -4.12 -9.26 9.57
CA ILE A 44 -4.40 -10.10 8.39
C ILE A 44 -5.92 -10.27 8.22
N SER A 45 -6.65 -10.47 9.31
CA SER A 45 -8.12 -10.58 9.28
C SER A 45 -8.84 -9.27 8.97
N LEU A 46 -8.17 -8.12 9.11
CA LEU A 46 -8.77 -6.80 8.94
C LEU A 46 -8.53 -6.25 7.53
N VAL A 47 -7.27 -6.23 7.11
CA VAL A 47 -6.82 -5.57 5.88
C VAL A 47 -6.17 -6.53 4.89
N GLY A 48 -5.91 -7.77 5.30
CA GLY A 48 -5.32 -8.80 4.46
C GLY A 48 -6.38 -9.62 3.71
N GLN A 49 -5.89 -10.48 2.81
CA GLN A 49 -6.67 -11.46 2.06
C GLN A 49 -6.68 -12.83 2.73
N GLY A 50 -5.88 -13.02 3.79
CA GLY A 50 -5.79 -14.26 4.56
C GLY A 50 -4.57 -15.12 4.25
N ASP A 51 -3.86 -14.82 3.16
CA ASP A 51 -2.65 -15.56 2.72
C ASP A 51 -1.35 -14.90 3.18
N GLU A 52 -1.42 -13.71 3.79
CA GLU A 52 -0.26 -12.97 4.27
C GLU A 52 0.38 -13.66 5.48
N ARG A 53 1.70 -13.53 5.58
CA ARG A 53 2.51 -14.16 6.63
C ARG A 53 2.65 -13.25 7.85
N SER A 54 2.45 -11.94 7.67
CA SER A 54 2.58 -10.94 8.71
C SER A 54 1.72 -9.70 8.46
N ASN A 55 1.58 -8.85 9.47
CA ASN A 55 0.91 -7.56 9.37
C ASN A 55 1.58 -6.63 8.36
N GLU A 56 2.92 -6.65 8.27
CA GLU A 56 3.63 -5.84 7.27
C GLU A 56 3.25 -6.26 5.84
N GLU A 57 3.10 -7.56 5.60
CA GLU A 57 2.66 -8.08 4.30
C GLU A 57 1.20 -7.72 4.01
N ALA A 58 0.30 -7.85 5.00
CA ALA A 58 -1.09 -7.42 4.88
C ALA A 58 -1.20 -5.91 4.59
N LEU A 59 -0.48 -5.07 5.33
CA LEU A 59 -0.43 -3.62 5.10
C LEU A 59 0.18 -3.28 3.74
N PHE A 60 1.21 -4.00 3.31
CA PHE A 60 1.80 -3.81 1.99
C PHE A 60 0.76 -4.05 0.89
N HIS A 61 0.05 -5.17 0.92
CA HIS A 61 -0.97 -5.49 -0.08
C HIS A 61 -2.13 -4.50 -0.06
N TRP A 62 -2.60 -4.12 1.14
CA TRP A 62 -3.66 -3.12 1.30
C TRP A 62 -3.26 -1.76 0.73
N VAL A 63 -2.06 -1.25 1.04
CA VAL A 63 -1.57 0.02 0.47
C VAL A 63 -1.42 -0.11 -1.05
N TYR A 64 -0.82 -1.21 -1.51
CA TYR A 64 -0.57 -1.44 -2.93
C TYR A 64 -1.88 -1.41 -3.75
N GLN A 65 -2.93 -2.08 -3.28
CA GLN A 65 -4.25 -2.08 -3.93
C GLN A 65 -4.86 -0.69 -4.01
N ARG A 66 -4.79 0.09 -2.93
CA ARG A 66 -5.33 1.45 -2.96
C ARG A 66 -4.51 2.39 -3.83
N LEU A 67 -3.20 2.19 -3.90
CA LEU A 67 -2.35 2.88 -4.87
C LEU A 67 -2.73 2.52 -6.31
N GLU A 68 -3.10 1.27 -6.60
CA GLU A 68 -3.65 0.89 -7.90
C GLU A 68 -5.00 1.54 -8.19
N GLN A 69 -5.89 1.61 -7.21
CA GLN A 69 -7.20 2.28 -7.35
C GLN A 69 -7.07 3.80 -7.52
N SER A 70 -5.99 4.40 -6.99
CA SER A 70 -5.69 5.83 -7.17
C SER A 70 -5.10 6.18 -8.55
N VAL A 71 -4.82 5.19 -9.41
CA VAL A 71 -4.32 5.42 -10.77
C VAL A 71 -5.42 6.01 -11.64
N GLY A 72 -5.45 7.34 -11.67
CA GLY A 72 -6.45 8.17 -12.35
C GLY A 72 -6.60 9.55 -11.71
N GLN A 73 -6.18 9.71 -10.44
CA GLN A 73 -6.28 10.96 -9.69
C GLN A 73 -4.93 11.32 -9.05
N GLU A 74 -4.24 12.26 -9.69
CA GLU A 74 -3.08 13.03 -9.20
C GLU A 74 -1.83 12.28 -8.67
N PRO A 75 -0.64 12.92 -8.73
CA PRO A 75 0.58 12.32 -8.22
C PRO A 75 0.49 12.04 -6.71
N LEU A 76 1.10 10.92 -6.30
CA LEU A 76 1.25 10.52 -4.90
C LEU A 76 2.11 11.54 -4.14
N THR A 77 1.46 12.52 -3.52
CA THR A 77 2.10 13.57 -2.72
C THR A 77 2.09 13.19 -1.23
N LYS A 78 2.71 14.01 -0.37
CA LYS A 78 2.58 13.88 1.10
C LYS A 78 1.12 13.86 1.57
N SER A 79 0.19 14.44 0.79
CA SER A 79 -1.26 14.39 1.04
C SER A 79 -1.80 12.95 1.02
N SER A 80 -1.27 12.10 0.13
CA SER A 80 -1.69 10.70 -0.01
C SER A 80 -1.31 9.87 1.20
N ALA A 81 -0.15 10.14 1.83
CA ALA A 81 0.29 9.47 3.06
C ALA A 81 -0.70 9.65 4.22
N GLU A 82 -1.15 10.89 4.40
CA GLU A 82 -2.11 11.28 5.42
C GLU A 82 -3.46 10.62 5.17
N ALA A 83 -3.90 10.58 3.92
CA ALA A 83 -5.13 9.90 3.51
C ALA A 83 -5.07 8.38 3.80
N PHE A 84 -3.94 7.72 3.52
CA PHE A 84 -3.77 6.31 3.86
C PHE A 84 -3.83 6.07 5.36
N ARG A 85 -3.19 6.94 6.16
CA ARG A 85 -3.28 6.84 7.62
C ARG A 85 -4.73 6.96 8.08
N GLN A 86 -5.43 7.99 7.63
CA GLN A 86 -6.79 8.28 8.08
C GLN A 86 -7.75 7.14 7.73
N ALA A 87 -7.61 6.60 6.52
CA ALA A 87 -8.46 5.50 6.07
C ALA A 87 -8.14 4.18 6.79
N LEU A 88 -6.90 3.91 7.20
CA LEU A 88 -6.58 2.76 8.05
C LEU A 88 -7.17 2.92 9.46
N VAL A 89 -7.12 4.13 10.01
CA VAL A 89 -7.73 4.44 11.32
C VAL A 89 -9.24 4.25 11.29
N CYS A 90 -9.92 4.66 10.21
CA CYS A 90 -11.35 4.41 10.05
C CYS A 90 -11.67 2.91 10.06
N GLU A 91 -10.97 2.10 9.27
CA GLU A 91 -11.19 0.64 9.24
C GLU A 91 -10.93 -0.03 10.60
N LEU A 92 -9.92 0.43 11.34
CA LEU A 92 -9.63 -0.05 12.69
C LEU A 92 -10.76 0.28 13.69
N MET A 93 -11.38 1.45 13.58
CA MET A 93 -12.49 1.85 14.44
C MET A 93 -13.77 1.07 14.11
N ASP A 94 -14.05 0.84 12.83
CA ASP A 94 -15.23 0.09 12.39
C ASP A 94 -15.16 -1.39 12.80
N PHE A 95 -13.97 -1.98 12.88
CA PHE A 95 -13.80 -3.38 13.32
C PHE A 95 -13.97 -3.57 14.84
N GLN A 96 -13.87 -2.49 15.63
CA GLN A 96 -14.01 -2.54 17.09
C GLN A 96 -15.44 -2.26 17.59
N ALA A 97 -16.37 -1.87 16.71
CA ALA A 97 -17.77 -1.55 16.99
C ALA A 97 -18.70 -2.75 16.80
#